data_AF-A0A4Y2QC37-F1
#
_entry.id   AF-A0A4Y2QC37-F1
#
_cell.length_a   1.000
_cell.length_b   1.000
_cell.length_c   1.000
_cell.angle_alpha   90.00
_cell.angle_beta   90.00
_cell.angle_gamma   90.00
#
_symmetry.space_group_name_H-M   'P 1'
#
loop_
_entity.id
_entity.type
_entity.pdbx_description
1 polymer ?
#
loop_
_entity_poly.entity_id
_entity_poly.type
_entity_poly.pdbx_seq_one_letter_code
_entity_poly.pdbx_strand_id
1 'polypeptide(L)'
;MILKADFLSLWYSISEIDWSFLLSFGDVNDSVYNCLDEVFAWTIPLKRAIAKKFPFWYSLETRRLLRRKEIVGRLLLRHRNPVFVDDFRSLCTGVKYGIKRDYGNYLHLIERDLISVPKKFWSHFKKEKNNNHLPGKLYYNDKCFINDIDIANAYADYFCSVFKPSTEYDSNDATSSTASAISLRLTLSPMTMWFWLLRS
;
A
#
# COMPACT_ATOMS: atom_id res chain seq x y z
N MET A 1 8.69 14.85 15.15
CA MET A 1 9.12 14.81 16.56
C MET A 1 8.80 13.43 17.10
N ILE A 2 9.82 12.60 17.37
CA ILE A 2 9.62 11.24 17.88
C ILE A 2 9.48 11.38 19.40
N LEU A 3 8.27 11.16 19.91
CA LEU A 3 8.02 11.10 21.35
C LEU A 3 8.64 9.79 21.88
N LYS A 4 9.56 9.89 22.83
CA LYS A 4 10.19 8.76 23.54
C LYS A 4 9.66 8.71 24.98
N ALA A 5 9.45 7.51 25.50
CA ALA A 5 9.06 7.31 26.89
C ALA A 5 10.18 7.71 27.85
N ASP A 6 9.80 8.26 29.00
CA ASP A 6 10.73 8.58 30.08
C ASP A 6 10.85 7.37 31.02
N PHE A 7 11.79 6.49 30.70
CA PHE A 7 12.03 5.26 31.44
C PHE A 7 12.57 5.50 32.85
N LEU A 8 13.27 6.62 33.08
CA LEU A 8 13.84 6.93 34.39
C LEU A 8 12.71 7.26 35.37
N SER A 9 11.81 8.14 34.97
CA SER A 9 10.63 8.51 35.75
C SER A 9 9.70 7.31 35.97
N LEU A 10 9.51 6.47 34.94
CA LEU A 10 8.76 5.21 35.07
C LEU A 10 9.33 4.27 36.12
N TRP A 11 10.66 4.09 36.12
CA TRP A 11 11.32 3.23 37.10
C TRP A 11 11.14 3.76 38.53
N TYR A 12 11.40 5.05 38.76
CA TYR A 12 11.29 5.64 40.10
C TYR A 12 9.87 5.50 40.66
N SER A 13 8.85 5.80 39.87
CA SER A 13 7.50 5.72 40.39
C SER A 13 7.00 4.30 40.60
N ILE A 14 7.40 3.33 39.78
CA ILE A 14 7.09 1.92 40.09
C ILE A 14 7.78 1.49 41.39
N SER A 15 9.01 1.97 41.64
CA SER A 15 9.74 1.66 42.87
C SER A 15 9.19 2.34 44.12
N GLU A 16 8.50 3.48 43.97
CA GLU A 16 7.91 4.26 45.08
C GLU A 16 6.47 3.85 45.40
N ILE A 17 5.82 3.03 44.57
CA ILE A 17 4.46 2.53 44.84
C ILE A 17 4.47 1.63 46.08
N ASP A 18 3.68 2.00 47.08
CA ASP A 18 3.39 1.13 48.22
C ASP A 18 2.40 0.05 47.79
N TRP A 19 2.85 -1.20 47.68
CA TRP A 19 2.02 -2.33 47.28
C TRP A 19 1.09 -2.85 48.38
N SER A 20 1.14 -2.26 49.59
CA SER A 20 0.31 -2.67 50.72
C SER A 20 -1.20 -2.58 50.43
N PHE A 21 -1.63 -1.66 49.55
CA PHE A 21 -3.04 -1.51 49.18
C PHE A 21 -3.63 -2.78 48.57
N LEU A 22 -2.82 -3.63 47.92
CA LEU A 22 -3.27 -4.88 47.31
C LEU A 22 -3.86 -5.86 48.32
N LEU A 23 -3.50 -5.74 49.61
CA LEU A 23 -4.03 -6.56 50.69
C LEU A 23 -5.49 -6.21 51.03
N SER A 24 -6.00 -5.08 50.56
CA SER A 24 -7.37 -4.59 50.83
C SER A 24 -8.38 -4.92 49.74
N PHE A 25 -7.93 -5.39 48.56
CA PHE A 25 -8.79 -5.65 47.40
C PHE A 25 -9.06 -7.14 47.21
N GLY A 26 -10.30 -7.48 46.82
CA GLY A 26 -10.70 -8.85 46.49
C GLY A 26 -10.20 -9.33 45.13
N ASP A 27 -9.95 -8.41 44.18
CA ASP A 27 -9.33 -8.71 42.89
C ASP A 27 -8.03 -7.92 42.75
N VAL A 28 -6.93 -8.63 43.02
CA VAL A 28 -5.56 -8.08 42.96
C VAL A 28 -5.21 -7.67 41.53
N ASN A 29 -5.70 -8.39 40.52
CA ASN A 29 -5.20 -8.23 39.16
C ASN A 29 -5.64 -6.88 38.56
N ASP A 30 -6.92 -6.54 38.67
CA ASP A 30 -7.45 -5.27 38.18
C ASP A 30 -6.83 -4.07 38.91
N SER A 31 -6.60 -4.19 40.22
CA SER A 31 -5.97 -3.12 41.02
C SER A 31 -4.51 -2.87 40.62
N VAL A 32 -3.75 -3.92 40.28
CA VAL A 32 -2.38 -3.81 39.76
C VAL A 32 -2.37 -3.15 38.38
N TYR A 33 -3.24 -3.59 37.46
CA TYR A 33 -3.28 -3.02 36.11
C TYR A 33 -3.69 -1.55 36.11
N ASN A 34 -4.68 -1.16 36.92
CA ASN A 34 -5.09 0.24 37.03
C ASN A 34 -3.96 1.13 37.58
N CYS A 35 -3.22 0.67 38.60
CA CYS A 35 -2.09 1.40 39.16
C CYS A 35 -0.96 1.58 38.12
N LEU A 36 -0.63 0.52 37.37
CA LEU A 36 0.36 0.59 36.30
C LEU A 36 -0.09 1.48 35.14
N ASP A 37 -1.37 1.46 34.77
CA ASP A 37 -1.93 2.32 33.73
C ASP A 37 -1.84 3.80 34.10
N GLU A 38 -2.06 4.15 35.37
CA GLU A 38 -1.79 5.51 35.86
C GLU A 38 -0.32 5.86 35.66
N VAL A 39 0.61 4.97 36.02
CA VAL A 39 2.05 5.21 35.85
C VAL A 39 2.44 5.42 34.38
N PHE A 40 1.89 4.59 33.49
CA PHE A 40 2.13 4.66 32.06
C PHE A 40 1.53 5.93 31.45
N ALA A 41 0.38 6.40 31.94
CA ALA A 41 -0.28 7.58 31.40
C ALA A 41 0.57 8.86 31.49
N TRP A 42 1.39 9.01 32.55
CA TRP A 42 2.23 10.21 32.73
C TRP A 42 3.68 10.04 32.23
N THR A 43 4.19 8.81 32.08
CA THR A 43 5.58 8.54 31.64
C THR A 43 5.72 8.19 30.17
N ILE A 44 4.65 7.67 29.56
CA ILE A 44 4.65 7.19 28.18
C ILE A 44 3.84 8.17 27.32
N PRO A 45 4.49 9.01 26.50
CA PRO A 45 3.77 9.94 25.65
C PRO A 45 2.95 9.16 24.61
N LEU A 46 1.63 9.31 24.69
CA LEU A 46 0.70 8.64 23.80
C LEU A 46 0.88 9.15 22.36
N LYS A 47 1.18 8.23 21.45
CA LYS A 47 1.20 8.57 20.02
C LYS A 47 -0.24 8.73 19.55
N ARG A 48 -0.56 9.92 19.05
CA ARG A 48 -1.85 10.14 18.38
C ARG A 48 -1.97 9.15 17.23
N ALA A 49 -3.06 8.38 17.22
CA ALA A 49 -3.35 7.49 16.12
C ALA A 49 -3.41 8.29 14.82
N ILE A 50 -2.46 8.04 13.92
CA ILE A 50 -2.47 8.65 12.59
C ILE A 50 -3.55 7.94 11.79
N ALA A 51 -4.55 8.71 11.33
CA ALA A 51 -5.56 8.16 10.44
C ALA A 51 -4.88 7.56 9.21
N LYS A 52 -5.16 6.28 8.93
CA LYS A 52 -4.65 5.59 7.73
C LYS A 52 -5.10 6.39 6.50
N LYS A 53 -4.14 6.97 5.77
CA LYS A 53 -4.41 7.66 4.51
C LYS A 53 -4.51 6.62 3.40
N PHE A 54 -5.66 6.56 2.75
CA PHE A 54 -5.83 5.74 1.56
C PHE A 54 -5.14 6.39 0.36
N PRO A 55 -4.67 5.61 -0.62
CA PRO A 55 -4.22 6.17 -1.90
C PRO A 55 -5.32 7.05 -2.50
N PHE A 56 -4.93 8.18 -3.08
CA PHE A 56 -5.88 9.18 -3.56
C PHE A 56 -6.79 8.66 -4.69
N TRP A 57 -6.32 7.65 -5.43
CA TRP A 57 -7.07 6.99 -6.51
C TRP A 57 -8.10 5.96 -6.01
N TYR A 58 -8.17 5.71 -4.69
CA TYR A 58 -9.20 4.82 -4.15
C TYR A 58 -10.56 5.51 -4.18
N SER A 59 -11.54 4.84 -4.76
CA SER A 59 -12.94 5.22 -4.67
C SER A 59 -13.44 5.19 -3.22
N LEU A 60 -14.54 5.88 -2.95
CA LEU A 60 -15.22 5.79 -1.65
C LEU A 60 -15.65 4.35 -1.34
N GLU A 61 -16.08 3.61 -2.36
CA GLU A 61 -16.54 2.22 -2.23
C GLU A 61 -15.41 1.29 -1.77
N THR A 62 -14.23 1.37 -2.39
CA THR A 62 -13.07 0.55 -1.98
C THR A 62 -12.62 0.90 -0.56
N ARG A 63 -12.67 2.18 -0.19
CA ARG A 63 -12.39 2.63 1.19
C ARG A 63 -13.40 2.06 2.19
N ARG A 64 -14.68 2.02 1.85
CA ARG A 64 -15.74 1.41 2.68
C ARG A 64 -15.53 -0.09 2.84
N LEU A 65 -15.22 -0.80 1.75
CA LEU A 65 -14.91 -2.23 1.77
C LEU A 65 -13.70 -2.55 2.68
N LEU A 66 -12.64 -1.76 2.59
CA LEU A 66 -11.45 -1.93 3.45
C LEU A 66 -11.78 -1.72 4.93
N ARG A 67 -12.54 -0.68 5.27
CA ARG A 67 -12.99 -0.45 6.67
C ARG A 67 -13.87 -1.58 7.18
N ARG A 68 -14.82 -2.05 6.36
CA ARG A 68 -15.71 -3.16 6.74
C ARG A 68 -14.93 -4.45 6.92
N LYS A 69 -13.98 -4.76 6.03
CA LYS A 69 -13.06 -5.89 6.17
C LYS A 69 -12.28 -5.82 7.48
N GLU A 70 -11.76 -4.66 7.86
CA GLU A 70 -11.03 -4.48 9.13
C GLU A 70 -11.92 -4.69 10.36
N ILE A 71 -13.16 -4.21 10.33
CA ILE A 71 -14.14 -4.44 11.41
C ILE A 71 -14.46 -5.93 11.56
N VAL A 72 -14.83 -6.60 10.45
CA VAL A 72 -15.18 -8.03 10.47
C VAL A 72 -13.97 -8.89 10.87
N GLY A 73 -12.76 -8.54 10.40
CA GLY A 73 -11.53 -9.23 10.81
C GLY A 73 -11.29 -9.16 12.32
N ARG A 74 -11.52 -8.00 12.95
CA ARG A 74 -11.44 -7.88 14.42
C ARG A 74 -12.50 -8.71 15.14
N LEU A 75 -13.73 -8.74 14.63
CA LEU A 75 -14.81 -9.58 15.21
C LEU A 75 -14.50 -11.07 15.10
N LEU A 76 -13.96 -11.51 13.96
CA LEU A 76 -13.56 -12.89 13.74
C LEU A 76 -12.44 -13.31 14.71
N LEU A 77 -11.45 -12.46 14.93
CA LEU A 77 -10.38 -12.71 15.90
C LEU A 77 -10.92 -12.78 17.34
N ARG A 78 -11.86 -11.91 17.71
CA ARG A 78 -12.41 -11.85 19.08
C ARG A 78 -13.35 -13.00 19.39
N HIS A 79 -14.26 -13.35 18.48
CA HIS A 79 -15.37 -14.26 18.77
C HIS A 79 -15.21 -15.64 18.10
N ARG A 80 -14.28 -15.81 17.15
CA ARG A 80 -14.07 -17.04 16.36
C ARG A 80 -15.36 -17.64 15.79
N ASN A 81 -16.33 -16.79 15.49
CA ASN A 81 -17.64 -17.22 15.01
C ASN A 81 -17.57 -17.53 13.49
N PRO A 82 -17.96 -18.74 13.06
CA PRO A 82 -17.89 -19.16 11.66
C PRO A 82 -18.77 -18.32 10.72
N VAL A 83 -19.83 -17.69 11.21
CA VAL A 83 -20.72 -16.81 10.41
C VAL A 83 -19.95 -15.65 9.79
N PHE A 84 -18.92 -15.13 10.48
CA PHE A 84 -18.11 -14.02 9.95
C PHE A 84 -17.04 -14.47 8.94
N VAL A 85 -16.81 -15.77 8.76
CA VAL A 85 -15.77 -16.29 7.87
C VAL A 85 -16.14 -16.06 6.40
N ASP A 86 -17.37 -16.39 6.02
CA ASP A 86 -17.83 -16.22 4.64
C ASP A 86 -18.00 -14.74 4.29
N ASP A 87 -18.50 -13.94 5.23
CA ASP A 87 -18.53 -12.47 5.12
C ASP A 87 -17.13 -11.88 4.94
N PHE A 88 -16.15 -12.34 5.72
CA PHE A 88 -14.77 -11.89 5.59
C PHE A 88 -14.15 -12.29 4.24
N ARG A 89 -14.44 -13.50 3.76
CA ARG A 89 -13.99 -14.00 2.46
C ARG A 89 -14.60 -13.15 1.33
N SER A 90 -15.90 -12.89 1.36
CA SER A 90 -16.57 -12.06 0.35
C SER A 90 -16.01 -10.63 0.35
N LEU A 91 -15.73 -10.05 1.52
CA LEU A 91 -15.09 -8.74 1.66
C LEU A 91 -13.66 -8.73 1.11
N CYS A 92 -12.87 -9.79 1.33
CA CYS A 92 -11.53 -9.89 0.76
C CYS A 92 -11.57 -9.89 -0.78
N THR A 93 -12.50 -10.65 -1.35
CA THR A 93 -12.75 -10.69 -2.79
C THR A 93 -13.20 -9.33 -3.30
N GLY A 94 -14.16 -8.68 -2.64
CA GLY A 94 -14.64 -7.34 -2.98
C GLY A 94 -13.53 -6.28 -2.94
N VAL A 95 -12.67 -6.30 -1.92
CA VAL A 95 -11.51 -5.41 -1.83
C VAL A 95 -10.55 -5.64 -2.99
N LYS A 96 -10.24 -6.91 -3.33
CA LYS A 96 -9.35 -7.24 -4.46
C LYS A 96 -9.89 -6.67 -5.77
N TYR A 97 -11.19 -6.85 -6.04
CA TYR A 97 -11.83 -6.30 -7.24
C TYR A 97 -11.90 -4.76 -7.21
N GLY A 98 -12.26 -4.16 -6.07
CA GLY A 98 -12.34 -2.71 -5.92
C GLY A 98 -11.00 -2.02 -6.17
N ILE A 99 -9.91 -2.56 -5.60
CA ILE A 99 -8.56 -2.03 -5.85
C ILE A 99 -8.19 -2.16 -7.32
N LYS A 100 -8.42 -3.33 -7.94
CA LYS A 100 -8.10 -3.54 -9.37
C LYS A 100 -8.87 -2.57 -10.27
N ARG A 101 -10.17 -2.40 -10.02
CA ARG A 101 -11.04 -1.48 -10.76
C ARG A 101 -10.59 -0.03 -10.60
N ASP A 102 -10.38 0.41 -9.36
CA ASP A 102 -10.02 1.79 -9.08
C ASP A 102 -8.65 2.15 -9.67
N TYR A 103 -7.71 1.21 -9.64
CA TYR A 103 -6.41 1.38 -10.29
C TYR A 103 -6.54 1.46 -11.82
N GLY A 104 -7.35 0.58 -12.43
CA GLY A 104 -7.63 0.63 -13.87
C GLY A 104 -8.25 1.95 -14.31
N ASN A 105 -9.23 2.46 -13.55
CA ASN A 105 -9.86 3.76 -13.80
C ASN A 105 -8.84 4.90 -13.71
N TYR A 106 -7.97 4.85 -12.70
CA TYR A 106 -6.90 5.82 -12.52
C TYR A 106 -5.89 5.79 -13.68
N LEU A 107 -5.47 4.60 -14.12
CA LEU A 107 -4.59 4.43 -15.27
C LEU A 107 -5.22 5.02 -16.54
N HIS A 108 -6.48 4.67 -16.82
CA HIS A 108 -7.22 5.20 -17.97
C HIS A 108 -7.33 6.73 -17.94
N LEU A 109 -7.53 7.34 -16.76
CA LEU A 109 -7.55 8.80 -16.62
C LEU A 109 -6.19 9.43 -16.93
N ILE A 110 -5.10 8.81 -16.49
CA ILE A 110 -3.74 9.26 -16.79
C ILE A 110 -3.43 9.13 -18.29
N GLU A 111 -3.80 8.00 -18.91
CA GLU A 111 -3.59 7.74 -20.33
C GLU A 111 -4.38 8.73 -21.20
N ARG A 112 -5.65 8.97 -20.85
CA ARG A 112 -6.49 9.97 -21.53
C ARG A 112 -5.93 11.38 -21.37
N ASP A 113 -5.50 11.73 -20.16
CA ASP A 113 -4.94 13.06 -19.86
C ASP A 113 -3.45 13.16 -20.28
N LEU A 114 -2.89 12.18 -20.99
CA LEU A 114 -1.47 12.16 -21.37
C LEU A 114 -1.09 13.35 -22.26
N ILE A 115 -1.95 13.64 -23.25
CA ILE A 115 -1.72 14.72 -24.21
C ILE A 115 -1.97 16.09 -23.54
N SER A 116 -3.00 16.19 -22.71
CA SER A 116 -3.42 17.47 -22.11
C SER A 116 -2.62 17.85 -20.86
N VAL A 117 -2.22 16.88 -20.02
CA VAL A 117 -1.49 17.10 -18.77
C VAL A 117 -0.37 16.06 -18.59
N PRO A 118 0.70 16.13 -19.40
CA PRO A 118 1.80 15.16 -19.35
C PRO A 118 2.51 15.12 -17.98
N LYS A 119 2.46 16.22 -17.21
CA LYS A 119 3.04 16.28 -15.85
C LYS A 119 2.46 15.21 -14.91
N LYS A 120 1.16 14.91 -15.00
CA LYS A 120 0.51 13.90 -14.15
C LYS A 120 1.05 12.50 -14.46
N PHE A 121 1.16 12.18 -15.75
CA PHE A 121 1.75 10.94 -16.22
C PHE A 121 3.19 10.76 -15.70
N TRP A 122 4.05 11.75 -15.95
CA TRP A 122 5.44 11.68 -15.50
C TRP A 122 5.57 11.63 -13.98
N SER A 123 4.66 12.27 -13.24
CA SER A 123 4.64 12.19 -11.77
C SER A 123 4.29 10.80 -11.23
N HIS A 124 3.46 10.03 -11.96
CA HIS A 124 3.16 8.64 -11.63
C HIS A 124 4.41 7.77 -11.84
N PHE A 125 4.99 7.82 -13.05
CA PHE A 125 6.17 7.04 -13.41
C PHE A 125 7.39 7.37 -12.56
N LYS A 126 7.59 8.64 -12.17
CA LYS A 126 8.71 9.05 -11.31
C LYS A 126 8.64 8.43 -9.92
N LYS A 127 7.45 8.17 -9.38
CA LYS A 127 7.29 7.52 -8.06
C LYS A 127 7.66 6.04 -8.07
N GLU A 128 7.48 5.36 -9.19
CA GLU A 128 7.87 3.95 -9.33
C GLU A 128 9.37 3.77 -9.58
N LYS A 129 10.03 4.79 -10.16
CA LYS A 129 11.43 4.72 -10.63
C LYS A 129 12.48 5.12 -9.59
N ASN A 130 12.16 5.22 -8.29
CA ASN A 130 13.16 5.51 -7.26
C ASN A 130 14.28 4.44 -7.13
N ASN A 131 14.14 3.29 -7.81
CA ASN A 131 15.27 2.46 -8.19
C ASN A 131 15.84 2.96 -9.52
N ASN A 132 16.74 3.95 -9.46
CA ASN A 132 17.42 4.56 -10.61
C ASN A 132 18.37 3.61 -11.37
N HIS A 133 18.34 2.30 -11.10
CA HIS A 133 19.17 1.34 -11.81
C HIS A 133 18.50 1.01 -13.15
N LEU A 134 19.06 1.57 -14.24
CA LEU A 134 18.95 0.90 -15.53
C LEU A 134 19.41 -0.55 -15.34
N PRO A 135 18.72 -1.55 -15.93
CA PRO A 135 19.20 -2.92 -15.87
C PRO A 135 20.59 -2.95 -16.51
N GLY A 136 21.62 -3.31 -15.74
CA GLY A 136 23.01 -3.34 -16.24
C GLY A 136 23.26 -4.37 -17.35
N LYS A 137 22.24 -5.17 -17.70
CA LYS A 137 22.21 -6.06 -18.87
C LYS A 137 20.80 -6.08 -19.45
N LEU A 138 20.69 -5.92 -20.77
CA LEU A 138 19.44 -6.03 -21.53
C LEU A 138 19.55 -7.20 -22.53
N TYR A 139 18.52 -8.04 -22.59
CA TYR A 139 18.40 -9.09 -23.61
C TYR A 139 17.32 -8.69 -24.62
N TYR A 140 17.70 -8.57 -25.89
CA TYR A 140 16.78 -8.23 -26.99
C TYR A 140 17.24 -8.90 -28.29
N ASN A 141 16.33 -9.58 -29.00
CA ASN A 141 16.61 -10.35 -30.23
C ASN A 141 17.82 -11.28 -30.11
N ASP A 142 17.85 -12.10 -29.05
CA ASP A 142 18.95 -13.03 -28.71
C ASP A 142 20.34 -12.37 -28.50
N LYS A 143 20.39 -11.03 -28.40
CA LYS A 143 21.60 -10.27 -28.11
C LYS A 143 21.57 -9.76 -26.67
N CYS A 144 22.74 -9.80 -26.02
CA CYS A 144 22.96 -9.26 -24.69
C CYS A 144 23.72 -7.93 -24.79
N PHE A 145 23.13 -6.87 -24.27
CA PHE A 145 23.69 -5.53 -24.24
C PHE A 145 24.07 -5.17 -22.79
N ILE A 146 25.32 -4.77 -22.58
CA ILE A 146 25.87 -4.45 -21.25
C ILE A 146 26.22 -2.96 -21.15
N ASN A 147 26.56 -2.32 -22.27
CA ASN A 147 26.87 -0.90 -22.31
C ASN A 147 25.59 -0.06 -22.33
N ASP A 148 25.57 1.02 -21.56
CA ASP A 148 24.43 1.93 -21.48
C ASP A 148 24.00 2.50 -22.85
N ILE A 149 24.98 2.79 -23.72
CA ILE A 149 24.74 3.30 -25.08
C ILE A 149 24.03 2.25 -25.94
N ASP A 150 24.51 1.01 -25.90
CA ASP A 150 23.95 -0.10 -26.69
C ASP A 150 22.55 -0.48 -26.17
N ILE A 151 22.36 -0.42 -24.85
CA ILE A 151 21.05 -0.59 -24.21
C ILE A 151 20.08 0.50 -24.69
N ALA A 152 20.51 1.77 -24.69
CA ALA A 152 19.69 2.89 -25.17
C ALA A 152 19.33 2.76 -26.66
N ASN A 153 20.29 2.35 -27.49
CA ASN A 153 20.05 2.11 -28.92
C ASN A 153 19.08 0.95 -29.15
N ALA A 154 19.21 -0.16 -28.42
CA ALA A 154 18.28 -1.28 -28.51
C ALA A 154 16.84 -0.88 -28.09
N TYR A 155 16.69 0.00 -27.10
CA TYR A 155 15.40 0.60 -26.78
C TYR A 155 14.88 1.49 -27.93
N ALA A 156 15.73 2.33 -28.52
CA ALA A 156 15.33 3.18 -29.64
C ALA A 156 14.86 2.36 -30.84
N ASP A 157 15.60 1.31 -31.21
CA ASP A 157 15.24 0.39 -32.29
C ASP A 157 13.89 -0.30 -32.02
N TYR A 158 13.67 -0.75 -30.78
CA TYR A 158 12.40 -1.32 -30.37
C TYR A 158 11.26 -0.31 -30.51
N PHE A 159 11.41 0.92 -29.99
CA PHE A 159 10.36 1.93 -30.08
C PHE A 159 10.09 2.34 -31.52
N CYS A 160 11.12 2.50 -32.36
CA CYS A 160 10.96 2.75 -33.79
C CYS A 160 10.22 1.61 -34.50
N SER A 161 10.41 0.36 -34.08
CA SER A 161 9.67 -0.78 -34.66
C SER A 161 8.19 -0.82 -34.26
N VAL A 162 7.86 -0.33 -33.06
CA VAL A 162 6.50 -0.37 -32.51
C VAL A 162 5.68 0.85 -32.95
N PHE A 163 6.32 2.00 -33.13
CA PHE A 163 5.67 3.23 -33.59
C PHE A 163 5.83 3.37 -35.10
N LYS A 164 4.73 3.22 -35.85
CA LYS A 164 4.73 3.51 -37.29
C LYS A 164 4.90 5.02 -37.52
N PRO A 165 5.73 5.46 -38.49
CA PRO A 165 5.75 6.85 -38.92
C PRO A 165 4.38 7.21 -39.51
N SER A 166 3.81 8.31 -39.03
CA SER A 166 2.52 8.83 -39.46
C SER A 166 2.63 9.51 -40.83
N THR A 167 2.86 8.73 -41.90
CA THR A 167 2.76 9.26 -43.27
C THR A 167 1.36 9.12 -43.88
N GLU A 168 0.40 8.53 -43.17
CA GLU A 168 -1.00 8.47 -43.60
C GLU A 168 -1.91 8.78 -42.41
N TYR A 169 -2.16 10.08 -42.17
CA TYR A 169 -3.35 10.50 -41.45
C TYR A 169 -4.53 10.38 -42.41
N ASP A 170 -5.01 9.16 -42.62
CA ASP A 170 -6.35 8.98 -43.18
C ASP A 170 -7.34 9.22 -42.04
N SER A 171 -8.15 10.26 -42.18
CA SER A 171 -8.88 10.91 -41.09
C SER A 171 -10.12 10.12 -40.64
N ASN A 172 -10.08 8.79 -40.61
CA ASN A 172 -11.27 7.95 -40.37
C ASN A 172 -10.99 6.58 -39.74
N ASP A 173 -10.00 6.41 -38.87
CA ASP A 173 -9.92 5.17 -38.08
C ASP A 173 -10.05 5.41 -36.58
N ALA A 174 -11.19 4.97 -36.06
CA ALA A 174 -11.49 4.94 -34.65
C ALA A 174 -10.46 4.03 -33.97
N THR A 175 -9.76 4.61 -33.00
CA THR A 175 -8.79 3.95 -32.12
C THR A 175 -9.29 2.59 -31.63
N SER A 176 -8.92 1.54 -32.35
CA SER A 176 -9.00 0.16 -31.91
C SER A 176 -7.61 -0.44 -32.08
N SER A 177 -7.16 -1.22 -31.09
CA SER A 177 -5.90 -1.97 -31.13
C SER A 177 -4.58 -1.21 -30.87
N THR A 178 -4.37 -0.74 -29.63
CA THR A 178 -3.05 -0.86 -28.94
C THR A 178 -3.14 -1.14 -27.43
N ALA A 179 -4.34 -1.16 -26.83
CA ALA A 179 -4.53 -1.43 -25.40
C ALA A 179 -4.07 -2.83 -24.94
N SER A 180 -3.97 -3.81 -25.85
CA SER A 180 -3.59 -5.18 -25.51
C SER A 180 -2.09 -5.34 -25.20
N ALA A 181 -1.21 -4.61 -25.90
CA ALA A 181 0.24 -4.79 -25.77
C ALA A 181 0.84 -4.13 -24.51
N ILE A 182 0.28 -3.00 -24.08
CA ILE A 182 0.69 -2.31 -22.84
C ILE A 182 0.18 -3.09 -21.60
N SER A 183 -0.95 -3.78 -21.74
CA SER A 183 -1.56 -4.56 -20.66
C SER A 183 -0.73 -5.76 -20.17
N LEU A 184 0.23 -6.26 -20.96
CA LEU A 184 0.98 -7.49 -20.62
C LEU A 184 2.30 -7.25 -19.86
N ARG A 185 2.72 -6.00 -19.59
CA ARG A 185 3.97 -5.71 -18.84
C ARG A 185 3.79 -4.96 -17.51
N LEU A 186 2.58 -4.59 -17.14
CA LEU A 186 2.30 -3.95 -15.83
C LEU A 186 1.85 -4.93 -14.74
N THR A 187 1.86 -6.24 -14.99
CA THR A 187 1.56 -7.26 -13.98
C THR A 187 2.79 -7.65 -13.16
N LEU A 188 3.44 -6.68 -12.51
CA LEU A 188 4.33 -6.96 -11.38
C LEU A 188 3.75 -6.34 -10.10
N SER A 189 2.74 -7.07 -9.61
CA SER A 189 2.33 -7.26 -8.21
C SER A 189 2.77 -6.21 -7.16
N PRO A 190 1.81 -5.39 -6.68
CA PRO A 190 1.82 -4.83 -5.31
C PRO A 190 1.39 -5.86 -4.24
N MET A 191 1.16 -7.12 -4.64
CA MET A 191 0.42 -8.11 -3.85
C MET A 191 1.27 -8.85 -2.80
N THR A 192 2.58 -8.64 -2.77
CA THR A 192 3.48 -9.28 -1.78
C THR A 192 3.55 -8.55 -0.44
N MET A 193 3.05 -7.31 -0.32
CA MET A 193 3.14 -6.56 0.94
C MET A 193 2.02 -6.80 1.95
N TRP A 194 0.94 -7.51 1.60
CA TRP A 194 -0.20 -7.71 2.51
C TRP A 194 -0.19 -9.06 3.25
N PHE A 195 0.67 -10.00 2.85
CA PHE A 195 0.81 -11.29 3.54
C PHE A 195 1.71 -11.24 4.80
N TRP A 196 2.43 -10.15 5.02
CA TRP A 196 3.36 -10.01 6.15
C TRP A 196 2.76 -9.41 7.44
N LEU A 197 1.48 -9.04 7.44
CA LEU A 197 0.84 -8.30 8.55
C LEU A 197 -0.24 -9.10 9.32
N LEU A 198 -0.14 -10.43 9.30
CA LEU A 198 -1.02 -11.31 10.09
C LEU A 198 -0.25 -12.38 10.91
N ARG A 199 1.03 -12.14 11.19
CA ARG A 199 1.83 -12.97 12.10
C ARG A 199 2.78 -12.09 12.93
N SER A 200 2.21 -11.36 13.87
CA SER A 200 2.86 -10.89 15.10
C SER A 200 1.77 -10.61 16.12
#